data_AF-A0A8X6LUC0-F1
#
_entry.id   AF-A0A8X6LUC0-F1
#
_cell.length_a   1.000
_cell.length_b   1.000
_cell.length_c   1.000
_cell.angle_alpha   90.00
_cell.angle_beta   90.00
_cell.angle_gamma   90.00
#
_symmetry.space_group_name_H-M   'P 1'
#
loop_
_entity.id
_entity.type
_entity.pdbx_description
1 polymer ?
#
loop_
_entity_poly.entity_id
_entity_poly.type
_entity_poly.pdbx_seq_one_letter_code
_entity_poly.pdbx_strand_id
1 'polypeptide(L)'
;MPENKWLEFENFKFNLPVPYTIYADFESLIVKINSSTPDPERSFTVPIANHIPCGYAYVVIGPDGNFKNPPAVYRGENAVDHF
;
A
#
# COMPACT_ATOMS: atom_id res chain seq x y z
N MET A 1 2.16 3.53 -33.50
CA MET A 1 1.43 3.66 -32.22
C MET A 1 0.94 2.27 -31.85
N PRO A 2 0.94 1.85 -30.58
CA PRO A 2 0.35 0.56 -30.25
C PRO A 2 -1.12 0.55 -30.67
N GLU A 3 -1.56 -0.50 -31.35
CA GLU A 3 -2.94 -0.63 -31.87
C GLU A 3 -3.97 -0.78 -30.76
N ASN A 4 -3.55 -1.26 -29.59
CA ASN A 4 -4.44 -1.52 -28.47
C ASN A 4 -4.27 -0.45 -27.38
N LYS A 5 -5.37 0.22 -27.04
CA LYS A 5 -5.41 1.25 -25.97
C LYS A 5 -5.39 0.67 -24.57
N TRP A 6 -5.68 -0.62 -24.44
CA TRP A 6 -5.85 -1.30 -23.16
C TRP A 6 -4.65 -2.18 -22.86
N LEU A 7 -4.19 -2.12 -21.61
CA LEU A 7 -3.17 -3.01 -21.08
C LEU A 7 -3.89 -4.16 -20.39
N GLU A 8 -3.69 -5.38 -20.90
CA GLU A 8 -4.27 -6.60 -20.32
C GLU A 8 -3.16 -7.49 -19.78
N PHE A 9 -3.44 -8.17 -18.67
CA PHE A 9 -2.51 -9.16 -18.12
C PHE A 9 -2.80 -10.51 -18.76
N GLU A 10 -1.81 -11.15 -19.41
CA GLU A 10 -2.05 -12.41 -20.13
C GLU A 10 -1.67 -13.66 -19.31
N ASN A 11 -0.86 -13.48 -18.26
CA ASN A 11 -0.18 -14.57 -17.55
C ASN A 11 -1.01 -15.18 -16.41
N PHE A 12 -2.33 -15.28 -16.57
CA PHE A 12 -3.24 -15.84 -15.55
C PHE A 12 -2.90 -17.27 -15.15
N LYS A 13 -2.31 -18.06 -16.05
CA LYS A 13 -1.88 -19.45 -15.81
C LYS A 13 -0.81 -19.62 -14.74
N PHE A 14 -0.10 -18.55 -14.38
CA PHE A 14 0.91 -18.55 -13.33
C PHE A 14 0.36 -18.04 -11.99
N ASN A 15 -0.92 -17.68 -11.92
CA ASN A 15 -1.54 -17.37 -10.64
C ASN A 15 -1.68 -18.64 -9.83
N LEU A 16 -1.25 -18.58 -8.57
CA LEU A 16 -1.61 -19.58 -7.59
C LEU A 16 -3.14 -19.49 -7.40
N PRO A 17 -3.91 -20.60 -7.54
CA PRO A 17 -5.33 -20.58 -7.24
C PRO A 17 -5.51 -20.47 -5.73
N VAL A 18 -5.45 -19.25 -5.23
CA VAL A 18 -5.71 -18.94 -3.82
C VAL A 18 -7.22 -18.72 -3.68
N PRO A 19 -7.90 -19.41 -2.77
CA PRO A 19 -9.35 -19.27 -2.63
C PRO A 19 -9.78 -17.87 -2.17
N TYR A 20 -8.85 -17.04 -1.67
CA TYR A 20 -9.12 -15.71 -1.19
C TYR A 20 -8.02 -14.72 -1.59
N THR A 21 -8.42 -13.50 -1.92
CA THR A 21 -7.53 -12.35 -2.17
C THR A 21 -7.77 -11.29 -1.10
N ILE A 22 -6.70 -10.77 -0.51
CA ILE A 22 -6.77 -9.67 0.44
C ILE A 22 -6.24 -8.41 -0.25
N TYR A 23 -7.05 -7.37 -0.30
CA TYR A 23 -6.61 -6.02 -0.67
C TYR A 23 -6.52 -5.19 0.59
N ALA A 24 -5.38 -4.59 0.86
CA ALA A 24 -5.13 -3.79 2.04
C ALA A 24 -4.33 -2.53 1.68
N ASP A 25 -4.62 -1.43 2.36
CA ASP A 25 -3.86 -0.18 2.25
C ASP A 25 -3.83 0.57 3.58
N PHE A 26 -2.80 1.39 3.78
CA PHE A 26 -2.62 2.23 4.96
C PHE A 26 -2.71 3.71 4.58
N GLU A 27 -3.35 4.48 5.46
CA GLU A 27 -3.33 5.93 5.42
C GLU A 27 -2.23 6.44 6.34
N SER A 28 -1.51 7.48 5.92
CA SER A 28 -0.43 8.07 6.69
C SER A 28 -0.51 9.59 6.69
N LEU A 29 -0.23 10.18 7.86
CA LEU A 29 0.04 11.60 7.99
C LEU A 29 1.47 11.89 7.54
N ILE A 30 1.61 12.87 6.65
CA ILE A 30 2.92 13.32 6.17
C ILE A 30 3.38 14.48 7.05
N VAL A 31 4.32 14.20 7.97
CA VAL A 31 4.87 15.17 8.91
C VAL A 31 6.20 15.68 8.40
N LYS A 32 6.37 17.00 8.34
CA LYS A 32 7.66 17.62 7.98
C LYS A 32 8.72 17.26 9.02
N ILE A 33 9.90 16.94 8.55
CA ILE A 33 11.06 16.66 9.39
C ILE A 33 12.17 17.67 9.10
N ASN A 34 12.89 18.05 10.15
CA ASN A 34 14.11 18.83 10.00
C ASN A 34 15.26 17.85 9.72
N SER A 35 15.69 17.78 8.46
CA SER A 35 16.86 17.02 8.05
C SER A 35 18.15 17.79 8.38
N SER A 36 19.22 17.07 8.73
CA SER A 36 20.55 17.65 8.86
C SER A 36 21.10 18.14 7.52
N THR A 37 21.96 19.16 7.57
CA THR A 37 22.61 19.72 6.38
C THR A 37 23.50 18.66 5.69
N PRO A 38 23.42 18.48 4.37
CA PRO A 38 24.27 17.52 3.65
C PRO A 38 25.75 17.88 3.77
N ASP A 39 26.60 16.87 3.99
CA ASP A 39 28.06 16.99 3.89
C ASP A 39 28.48 16.83 2.41
N PRO A 40 29.13 17.83 1.79
CA PRO A 40 29.52 17.76 0.38
C PRO A 40 30.60 16.70 0.08
N GLU A 41 31.37 16.25 1.08
CA GLU A 41 32.45 15.26 0.90
C GLU A 41 31.95 13.81 0.98
N ARG A 42 30.67 13.60 1.28
CA ARG A 42 30.08 12.26 1.49
C ARG A 42 28.72 12.16 0.84
N SER A 43 28.39 10.97 0.32
CA SER A 43 27.02 10.71 -0.10
C SER A 43 26.07 10.84 1.09
N PHE A 44 24.99 11.61 0.91
CA PHE A 44 23.99 11.88 1.93
C PHE A 44 22.57 11.67 1.36
N THR A 45 21.65 11.22 2.19
CA THR A 45 20.22 11.14 1.87
C THR A 45 19.48 12.16 2.72
N VAL A 46 18.73 13.06 2.07
CA VAL A 46 17.92 14.06 2.75
C VAL A 46 16.50 13.54 2.91
N PRO A 47 16.08 13.10 4.11
CA PRO A 47 14.72 12.68 4.32
C PRO A 47 13.82 13.93 4.38
N ILE A 48 12.79 13.97 3.53
CA ILE A 48 11.94 15.16 3.31
C ILE A 48 10.68 15.19 4.19
N ALA A 49 10.17 14.02 4.58
CA ALA A 49 8.98 13.88 5.40
C ALA A 49 8.98 12.53 6.13
N ASN A 50 8.28 12.48 7.25
CA ASN A 50 7.98 11.26 7.98
C ASN A 50 6.53 10.86 7.73
N HIS A 51 6.30 9.60 7.34
CA HIS A 51 4.96 9.06 7.16
C HIS A 51 4.56 8.34 8.44
N ILE A 52 3.57 8.89 9.15
CA ILE A 52 3.04 8.31 10.39
C ILE A 52 1.71 7.61 10.04
N PRO A 53 1.65 6.27 10.08
CA PRO A 53 0.41 5.55 9.81
C PRO A 53 -0.69 5.96 10.78
N CYS A 54 -1.86 6.29 10.25
CA CYS A 54 -3.00 6.77 11.04
C CYS A 54 -4.28 5.98 10.80
N GLY A 55 -4.24 4.99 9.91
CA GLY A 55 -5.34 4.09 9.66
C GLY A 55 -5.01 3.06 8.59
N TYR A 56 -5.90 2.10 8.43
CA TYR A 56 -5.84 1.13 7.34
C TYR A 56 -7.25 0.70 6.94
N ALA A 57 -7.35 0.13 5.75
CA ALA A 57 -8.51 -0.65 5.34
C ALA A 57 -8.07 -1.94 4.67
N TYR A 58 -8.80 -3.04 4.91
CA TYR A 58 -8.66 -4.24 4.11
C TYR A 58 -9.99 -4.90 3.79
N VAL A 59 -10.00 -5.63 2.67
CA VAL A 59 -11.14 -6.43 2.21
C VAL A 59 -10.67 -7.83 1.84
N VAL A 60 -11.49 -8.82 2.17
CA VAL A 60 -11.26 -10.23 1.80
C VAL A 60 -12.25 -10.58 0.69
N ILE A 61 -11.71 -10.91 -0.47
CA ILE A 61 -12.46 -11.28 -1.66
C ILE A 61 -12.40 -12.79 -1.86
N GLY A 62 -13.55 -13.42 -2.06
CA GLY A 62 -13.66 -14.83 -2.35
C GLY A 62 -13.36 -15.20 -3.80
N PRO A 63 -13.43 -16.50 -4.11
CA PRO A 63 -13.25 -16.98 -5.47
C PRO A 63 -14.43 -16.59 -6.38
N ASP A 64 -15.56 -16.20 -5.78
CA ASP A 64 -16.74 -15.65 -6.44
C ASP A 64 -16.63 -14.14 -6.72
N GLY A 65 -15.51 -13.50 -6.36
CA GLY A 65 -15.29 -12.06 -6.54
C GLY A 65 -16.03 -11.18 -5.53
N ASN A 66 -16.78 -11.77 -4.60
CA ASN A 66 -17.54 -11.03 -3.59
C ASN A 66 -16.76 -10.85 -2.29
N PHE A 67 -17.11 -9.80 -1.56
CA PHE A 67 -16.65 -9.59 -0.19
C PHE A 67 -17.09 -10.75 0.72
N LYS A 68 -16.15 -11.36 1.44
CA LYS A 68 -16.46 -12.38 2.45
C LYS A 68 -16.91 -11.78 3.76
N ASN A 69 -16.39 -10.61 4.09
CA ASN A 69 -16.75 -9.83 5.27
C ASN A 69 -16.91 -8.37 4.86
N PRO A 70 -17.65 -7.55 5.63
CA PRO A 70 -17.58 -6.10 5.49
C PRO A 70 -16.13 -5.60 5.54
N PRO A 71 -15.78 -4.53 4.82
CA PRO A 71 -14.44 -3.95 4.88
C PRO A 71 -14.02 -3.67 6.32
N ALA A 72 -12.85 -4.18 6.70
CA ALA A 72 -12.24 -3.84 7.98
C ALA A 72 -11.58 -2.48 7.83
N VAL A 73 -11.95 -1.54 8.69
CA VAL A 73 -11.41 -0.18 8.68
C VAL A 73 -10.98 0.19 10.08
N TYR A 74 -9.75 0.66 10.22
CA TYR A 74 -9.20 1.16 11.46
C TYR A 74 -8.69 2.58 11.29
N ARG A 75 -8.89 3.41 12.32
CA ARG A 75 -8.37 4.78 12.39
C ARG A 75 -7.80 5.01 13.79
N GLY A 76 -6.51 5.30 13.86
CA GLY A 76 -5.80 5.47 15.12
C GLY A 76 -4.29 5.52 14.92
N GLU A 77 -3.59 6.06 15.90
CA GLU A 77 -2.12 6.25 15.85
C GLU A 77 -1.35 4.93 15.89
N ASN A 78 -1.95 3.89 16.46
CA ASN A 78 -1.42 2.51 16.52
C ASN A 78 -1.90 1.66 15.32
N ALA A 79 -2.12 2.27 14.15
CA ALA A 79 -2.65 1.57 12.98
C ALA A 79 -1.80 0.36 12.58
N VAL A 80 -0.47 0.45 12.70
CA VAL A 80 0.44 -0.66 12.37
C VAL A 80 0.32 -1.80 13.37
N ASP A 81 0.23 -1.51 14.67
CA ASP A 81 0.14 -2.54 15.71
C ASP A 81 -1.23 -3.24 15.74
N HIS A 82 -2.27 -2.57 15.24
CA HIS A 82 -3.63 -3.12 15.17
C HIS A 82 -3.86 -3.99 13.91
N PHE A 83 -3.08 -3.78 12.85
CA PHE A 83 -3.24 -4.49 11.57
C PHE A 83 -2.75 -5.93 11.64
#